data_AF-A0AAU4EPU9-F1
#
_entry.id   AF-A0AAU4EPU9-F1
#
_cell.length_a   1.000
_cell.length_b   1.000
_cell.length_c   1.000
_cell.angle_alpha   90.00
_cell.angle_beta   90.00
_cell.angle_gamma   90.00
#
_symmetry.space_group_name_H-M   'P 1'
#
loop_
_entity.id
_entity.type
_entity.pdbx_description
1 polymer ?
#
loop_
_entity_poly.entity_id
_entity_poly.type
_entity_poly.pdbx_seq_one_letter_code
_entity_poly.pdbx_strand_id
1 'polypeptide(L)'
;MALLAAARRHLAADGRLIVEWHPPEWFDTVRDGQGGCLGDVAVELADVVRDGDLLSATVRYEAEGRRWDQEFTCRRIDLDAVLTSADLIFDAWLAGERTWFAARGRRQG
;
A
#
# COMPACT_ATOMS: atom_id res chain seq x y z
N MET A 1 12.46 1.16 5.93
CA MET A 1 11.38 2.18 5.81
C MET A 1 10.95 2.69 7.17
N ALA A 2 10.76 4.00 7.35
CA ALA A 2 10.41 4.60 8.66
C ALA A 2 9.08 4.09 9.23
N LEU A 3 8.05 3.91 8.39
CA LEU A 3 6.74 3.36 8.78
C LEU A 3 6.87 1.94 9.36
N LEU A 4 7.51 1.02 8.63
CA LEU A 4 7.67 -0.37 9.08
C LEU A 4 8.56 -0.48 10.32
N ALA A 5 9.61 0.33 10.40
CA ALA A 5 10.46 0.40 11.59
C ALA A 5 9.66 0.92 12.81
N ALA A 6 8.76 1.90 12.62
CA ALA A 6 7.87 2.35 13.68
C ALA A 6 6.87 1.27 14.08
N ALA A 7 6.26 0.59 13.12
CA ALA A 7 5.35 -0.53 13.40
C ALA A 7 6.06 -1.65 14.18
N ARG A 8 7.30 -2.01 13.81
CA ARG A 8 8.11 -3.01 14.51
C ARG A 8 8.32 -2.68 15.99
N ARG A 9 8.51 -1.41 16.34
CA ARG A 9 8.68 -0.97 17.74
C ARG A 9 7.42 -1.09 18.58
N HIS A 10 6.25 -1.05 17.96
CA HIS A 10 4.96 -1.15 18.65
C HIS A 10 4.39 -2.57 18.67
N LEU A 11 5.01 -3.52 17.96
CA LEU A 11 4.58 -4.91 17.94
C LEU A 11 4.91 -5.60 19.27
N ALA A 12 3.90 -6.25 19.87
CA ALA A 12 4.11 -7.24 20.91
C ALA A 12 4.91 -8.45 20.37
N ALA A 13 5.43 -9.29 21.27
CA ALA A 13 6.26 -10.44 20.89
C ALA A 13 5.53 -11.46 19.99
N ASP A 14 4.22 -11.60 20.17
CA ASP A 14 3.30 -12.41 19.37
C ASP A 14 2.39 -11.55 18.46
N GLY A 15 2.65 -10.25 18.39
CA GLY A 15 1.89 -9.31 17.60
C GLY A 15 2.06 -9.52 16.09
N ARG A 16 1.02 -9.16 15.34
CA ARG A 16 1.05 -9.14 13.87
C ARG A 16 0.84 -7.73 13.36
N LEU A 17 1.58 -7.39 12.32
CA LEU A 17 1.39 -6.21 11.51
C LEU A 17 0.51 -6.59 10.30
N ILE A 18 -0.56 -5.84 10.06
CA ILE A 18 -1.39 -5.97 8.86
C ILE A 18 -1.17 -4.72 8.02
N VAL A 19 -0.88 -4.91 6.73
CA VAL A 19 -0.59 -3.80 5.81
C VAL A 19 -1.40 -4.00 4.54
N GLU A 20 -2.09 -2.94 4.14
CA GLU A 20 -2.55 -2.77 2.77
C GLU A 20 -1.42 -2.17 1.93
N TRP A 21 -1.21 -2.73 0.75
CA TRP A 21 -0.23 -2.25 -0.21
C TRP A 21 -0.71 -2.51 -1.63
N HIS A 22 0.00 -1.91 -2.59
CA HIS A 22 -0.18 -2.24 -4.00
C HIS A 22 0.97 -3.14 -4.47
N PRO A 23 0.66 -4.31 -5.05
CA PRO A 23 1.67 -5.17 -5.67
C PRO A 23 2.44 -4.42 -6.77
N PRO A 24 3.69 -4.83 -7.05
CA PRO A 24 4.53 -4.26 -8.09
C PRO A 24 3.83 -4.07 -9.45
N GLU A 25 2.99 -5.03 -9.84
CA GLU A 25 2.26 -5.03 -11.10
C GLU A 25 1.25 -3.88 -11.18
N TRP A 26 0.65 -3.47 -10.06
CA TRP A 26 -0.21 -2.29 -10.02
C TRP A 26 0.59 -1.02 -10.34
N PHE A 27 1.77 -0.86 -9.73
CA PHE A 27 2.64 0.29 -10.00
C PHE A 27 3.02 0.35 -11.48
N ASP A 28 3.30 -0.82 -12.08
CA ASP A 28 3.76 -0.92 -13.46
C ASP A 28 2.62 -0.66 -14.48
N THR A 29 1.35 -0.83 -14.10
CA THR A 29 0.21 -0.83 -15.04
C THR A 29 -0.83 0.26 -14.83
N VAL A 30 -0.86 0.92 -13.66
CA VAL A 30 -1.88 1.91 -13.33
C VAL A 30 -1.87 3.13 -14.27
N ARG A 31 -3.05 3.66 -14.59
CA ARG A 31 -3.22 4.76 -15.56
C ARG A 31 -4.39 5.65 -15.17
N ASP A 32 -4.46 6.82 -15.78
CA ASP A 32 -5.60 7.73 -15.63
C ASP A 32 -6.91 7.04 -15.98
N GLY A 33 -7.96 7.39 -15.23
CA GLY A 33 -9.29 6.80 -15.32
C GLY A 33 -9.40 5.39 -14.71
N GLN A 34 -8.33 4.82 -14.18
CA GLN A 34 -8.39 3.53 -13.48
C GLN A 34 -8.95 3.71 -12.07
N GLY A 35 -9.88 2.83 -11.67
CA GLY A 35 -10.50 2.87 -10.36
C GLY A 35 -11.72 1.96 -10.29
N GLY A 36 -12.71 2.32 -9.48
CA GLY A 36 -13.90 1.51 -9.24
C GLY A 36 -14.86 2.19 -8.28
N CYS A 37 -15.67 1.40 -7.57
CA CYS A 37 -16.60 1.92 -6.57
C CYS A 37 -16.29 1.35 -5.18
N LEU A 38 -16.28 2.22 -4.17
CA LEU A 38 -16.27 1.87 -2.75
C LEU A 38 -17.67 2.15 -2.19
N GLY A 39 -18.56 1.15 -2.30
CA GLY A 39 -19.99 1.37 -2.08
C GLY A 39 -20.53 2.37 -3.11
N ASP A 40 -21.11 3.47 -2.65
CA ASP A 40 -21.69 4.53 -3.49
C ASP A 40 -20.67 5.59 -3.92
N VAL A 41 -19.39 5.45 -3.52
CA VAL A 41 -18.32 6.38 -3.88
C VAL A 41 -17.59 5.86 -5.10
N ALA A 42 -17.70 6.58 -6.22
CA ALA A 42 -16.85 6.34 -7.39
C ALA A 42 -15.43 6.87 -7.10
N VAL A 43 -14.43 6.08 -7.45
CA VAL A 43 -13.01 6.39 -7.24
C VAL A 43 -12.32 6.25 -8.58
N GLU A 44 -11.63 7.29 -9.03
CA GLU A 44 -10.76 7.25 -10.22
C GLU A 44 -9.38 7.83 -9.89
N LEU A 45 -8.33 7.25 -10.47
CA LEU A 45 -7.01 7.83 -10.49
C LEU A 45 -6.87 8.78 -11.67
N ALA A 46 -6.16 9.87 -11.47
CA ALA A 46 -5.78 10.78 -12.53
C ALA A 46 -4.41 11.41 -12.28
N ASP A 47 -3.92 12.09 -13.30
CA ASP A 47 -2.66 12.83 -13.24
C ASP A 47 -1.50 11.90 -12.84
N VAL A 48 -1.53 10.66 -13.34
CA VAL A 48 -0.54 9.61 -13.00
C VAL A 48 0.81 9.93 -13.64
N VAL A 49 1.80 10.21 -12.80
CA VAL A 49 3.19 10.48 -13.20
C VAL A 49 4.13 9.49 -12.53
N ARG A 50 5.07 8.94 -13.30
CA ARG A 50 6.14 8.06 -12.80
C ARG A 50 7.49 8.74 -12.95
N ASP A 51 8.28 8.73 -11.88
CA ASP A 51 9.66 9.20 -11.83
C ASP A 51 10.53 8.15 -11.12
N GLY A 52 11.23 7.33 -11.91
CA GLY A 52 11.99 6.19 -11.40
C GLY A 52 11.10 5.21 -10.64
N ASP A 53 11.36 5.06 -9.34
CA ASP A 53 10.60 4.19 -8.42
C ASP A 53 9.46 4.92 -7.70
N LEU A 54 9.18 6.18 -8.04
CA LEU A 54 8.08 6.96 -7.50
C LEU A 54 6.91 7.03 -8.49
N LEU A 55 5.70 7.01 -7.95
CA LEU A 55 4.47 7.31 -8.66
C LEU A 55 3.70 8.35 -7.88
N SER A 56 3.34 9.44 -8.53
CA SER A 56 2.43 10.46 -8.01
C SER A 56 1.13 10.42 -8.80
N ALA A 57 0.00 10.58 -8.10
CA ALA A 57 -1.32 10.62 -8.72
C ALA A 57 -2.32 11.32 -7.80
N THR A 58 -3.47 11.67 -8.39
CA THR A 58 -4.64 12.19 -7.69
C THR A 58 -5.73 11.12 -7.66
N VAL A 59 -6.18 10.76 -6.47
CA VAL A 59 -7.42 9.99 -6.31
C VAL A 59 -8.59 10.97 -6.31
N ARG A 60 -9.51 10.81 -7.24
CA ARG A 60 -10.75 11.58 -7.34
C ARG A 60 -11.89 10.71 -6.83
N TYR A 61 -12.57 11.20 -5.81
CA TYR A 61 -13.74 10.59 -5.21
C TYR A 61 -14.98 11.34 -5.66
N GLU A 62 -16.03 10.62 -6.06
CA GLU A 62 -17.32 11.20 -6.42
C GLU A 62 -18.46 10.46 -5.71
N ALA A 63 -19.31 11.21 -5.00
CA ALA A 63 -20.51 10.67 -4.34
C ALA A 63 -21.55 11.77 -4.17
N GLU A 64 -22.83 11.45 -4.36
CA GLU A 64 -23.96 12.39 -4.19
C GLU A 64 -23.79 13.71 -4.98
N GLY A 65 -23.19 13.65 -6.18
CA GLY A 65 -22.91 14.83 -7.01
C GLY A 65 -21.80 15.74 -6.49
N ARG A 66 -21.04 15.28 -5.49
CA ARG A 66 -19.88 15.98 -4.92
C ARG A 66 -18.60 15.27 -5.31
N ARG A 67 -17.52 16.03 -5.43
CA ARG A 67 -16.19 15.54 -5.82
C ARG A 67 -15.10 16.04 -4.88
N TRP A 68 -14.14 15.16 -4.57
CA TRP A 68 -12.97 15.46 -3.77
C TRP A 68 -11.73 14.83 -4.38
N ASP A 69 -10.62 15.57 -4.32
CA ASP A 69 -9.35 15.14 -4.88
C ASP A 69 -8.33 14.97 -3.76
N GLN A 70 -7.58 13.87 -3.79
CA GLN A 70 -6.52 13.54 -2.85
C GLN A 70 -5.25 13.19 -3.63
N GLU A 71 -4.25 14.05 -3.54
CA GLU A 71 -2.92 13.79 -4.09
C GLU A 71 -2.15 12.81 -3.20
N PHE A 72 -1.42 11.89 -3.81
CA PHE A 72 -0.49 11.01 -3.13
C PHE A 72 0.75 10.72 -3.97
N THR A 73 1.81 10.32 -3.27
CA THR A 73 3.00 9.72 -3.88
C THR A 73 3.27 8.39 -3.21
N CYS A 74 3.43 7.34 -4.00
CA CYS A 74 3.87 6.04 -3.53
C CYS A 74 5.24 5.67 -4.15
N ARG A 75 5.92 4.75 -3.49
CA ARG A 75 7.18 4.19 -3.97
C ARG A 75 6.98 2.72 -4.32
N ARG A 76 7.53 2.30 -5.45
CA ARG A 76 7.65 0.90 -5.81
C ARG A 76 8.64 0.22 -4.86
N ILE A 77 8.20 -0.81 -4.15
CA ILE A 77 9.03 -1.51 -3.16
C ILE A 77 9.17 -2.99 -3.49
N ASP A 78 10.31 -3.56 -3.10
CA ASP A 78 10.47 -5.00 -2.94
C ASP A 78 10.04 -5.36 -1.51
N LEU A 79 8.97 -6.14 -1.39
CA LEU A 79 8.34 -6.46 -0.10
C LEU A 79 9.32 -7.15 0.86
N ASP A 80 10.06 -8.15 0.38
CA ASP A 80 10.98 -8.92 1.22
C ASP A 80 12.14 -8.05 1.70
N ALA A 81 12.66 -7.20 0.81
CA ALA A 81 13.72 -6.27 1.15
C ALA A 81 13.26 -5.24 2.21
N VAL A 82 12.07 -4.65 2.06
CA VAL A 82 11.60 -3.64 3.02
C VAL A 82 11.24 -4.24 4.38
N LEU A 83 10.67 -5.45 4.42
CA LEU A 83 10.37 -6.16 5.67
C LEU A 83 11.66 -6.55 6.39
N THR A 84 12.62 -7.12 5.64
CA THR A 84 13.93 -7.50 6.19
C THR A 84 14.66 -6.29 6.77
N SER A 85 14.61 -5.13 6.10
CA SER A 85 15.21 -3.88 6.59
C SER A 85 14.59 -3.36 7.90
N ALA A 86 13.43 -3.88 8.30
CA ALA A 86 12.67 -3.46 9.47
C ALA A 86 12.56 -4.55 10.55
N ASP A 87 13.37 -5.61 10.49
CA ASP A 87 13.30 -6.77 11.39
C ASP A 87 11.91 -7.43 11.43
N LEU A 88 11.23 -7.40 10.29
CA LEU A 88 9.95 -8.05 10.05
C LEU A 88 10.13 -9.20 9.06
N ILE A 89 9.24 -10.18 9.16
CA ILE A 89 9.17 -11.32 8.23
C ILE A 89 7.72 -11.42 7.76
N PHE A 90 7.55 -11.67 6.45
CA PHE A 90 6.26 -11.99 5.87
C PHE A 90 5.63 -13.22 6.54
N ASP A 91 4.33 -13.18 6.80
CA ASP A 91 3.62 -14.25 7.48
C ASP A 91 2.56 -14.89 6.57
N ALA A 92 1.65 -14.09 6.00
CA ALA A 92 0.59 -14.60 5.13
C ALA A 92 -0.03 -13.50 4.25
N TRP A 93 -0.60 -13.90 3.12
CA TRP A 93 -1.57 -13.09 2.38
C TRP A 93 -2.94 -13.21 3.05
N LEU A 94 -3.64 -12.08 3.21
CA LEU A 94 -4.97 -12.03 3.83
C LEU A 94 -6.10 -11.91 2.80
N ALA A 95 -5.76 -11.58 1.54
CA ALA A 95 -6.70 -11.47 0.43
C ALA A 95 -6.11 -12.12 -0.83
N GLY A 96 -6.98 -12.64 -1.71
CA GLY A 96 -6.57 -13.35 -2.93
C GLY A 96 -5.78 -12.50 -3.92
N GLU A 97 -6.04 -11.19 -3.95
CA GLU A 97 -5.38 -10.22 -4.83
C GLU A 97 -4.01 -9.76 -4.30
N ARG A 98 -3.56 -10.31 -3.17
CA ARG A 98 -2.28 -9.97 -2.52
C ARG A 98 -2.13 -8.49 -2.17
N THR A 99 -3.23 -7.76 -2.03
CA THR A 99 -3.27 -6.35 -1.59
C THR A 99 -3.16 -6.20 -0.07
N TRP A 100 -3.37 -7.29 0.66
CA TRP A 100 -3.27 -7.33 2.12
C TRP A 100 -2.33 -8.45 2.56
N PHE A 101 -1.36 -8.11 3.39
CA PHE A 101 -0.47 -9.10 4.02
C PHE A 101 -0.37 -8.91 5.54
N ALA A 102 -0.04 -10.02 6.19
CA ALA A 102 0.42 -10.06 7.57
C ALA A 102 1.94 -10.21 7.61
N ALA A 103 2.58 -9.53 8.55
CA ALA A 103 3.99 -9.69 8.91
C ALA A 103 4.13 -9.76 10.43
N ARG A 104 5.24 -10.32 10.89
CA ARG A 104 5.58 -10.46 12.32
C ARG A 104 7.02 -10.09 12.59
N GLY A 105 7.33 -9.76 13.84
CA GLY A 105 8.70 -9.51 14.27
C GLY A 105 9.58 -10.75 14.07
N ARG A 106 10.81 -10.56 13.59
CA ARG A 106 11.84 -11.60 13.67
C ARG A 106 12.15 -11.86 15.14
N ARG A 107 12.03 -13.12 15.58
CA ARG A 107 12.45 -13.52 16.94
C ARG A 107 13.97 -13.40 17.00
N GLN A 108 14.48 -12.62 17.95
CA GLN A 108 15.90 -12.73 18.32
C GLN A 108 16.02 -13.99 19.17
N GLY A 109 16.87 -14.92 18.74
CA GLY A 109 17.18 -16.15 19.47
C GLY A 109 18.06 -15.89 20.68
#